data_AF-G7M0C8-F1
#
_entry.id   AF-G7M0C8-F1
#
_cell.length_a   1.000
_cell.length_b   1.000
_cell.length_c   1.000
_cell.angle_alpha   90.00
_cell.angle_beta   90.00
_cell.angle_gamma   90.00
#
_symmetry.space_group_name_H-M   'P 1'
#
loop_
_entity.id
_entity.type
_entity.pdbx_description
1 polymer ?
#
loop_
_entity_poly.entity_id
_entity_poly.type
_entity_poly.pdbx_seq_one_letter_code
_entity_poly.pdbx_strand_id
1 'polypeptide(L)'
;MNIKNKFVYFSLISLIIFISGCNMNYNRATVYSDIYNDNDKIAKTSKDHIYTTSSITKNSDQNLSLKYSGFLGVDAIWNINSKDDGEITLDYDSNVNSGDFKVVLVNPNKEIENILVGTDHGSKTLKLSNGKYVLKLVGNNANGNIKLTISQSKNAEISIMEER
;
A
#
# COMPACT_ATOMS: atom_id res chain seq x y z
N MET A 1 67.96 16.72 -16.56
CA MET A 1 66.63 17.16 -17.02
C MET A 1 65.60 16.51 -16.09
N ASN A 2 64.92 17.32 -15.26
CA ASN A 2 64.24 16.90 -14.03
C ASN A 2 62.91 16.16 -14.25
N ILE A 3 62.75 15.00 -13.61
CA ILE A 3 61.61 14.05 -13.70
C ILE A 3 60.36 14.51 -12.90
N LYS A 4 60.27 15.77 -12.45
CA LYS A 4 59.26 16.18 -11.46
C LYS A 4 57.93 16.73 -12.01
N ASN A 5 57.72 16.79 -13.33
CA ASN A 5 56.54 17.46 -13.90
C ASN A 5 55.50 16.56 -14.61
N LYS A 6 55.59 15.23 -14.55
CA LYS A 6 54.60 14.35 -15.20
C LYS A 6 53.47 13.83 -14.29
N PHE A 7 53.53 14.06 -12.98
CA PHE A 7 52.51 13.57 -12.03
C PHE A 7 51.36 14.56 -11.75
N VAL A 8 51.48 15.82 -12.16
CA VAL A 8 50.46 16.85 -11.91
C VAL A 8 49.32 16.81 -12.94
N TYR A 9 49.57 16.24 -14.12
CA TYR A 9 48.58 16.19 -15.21
C TYR A 9 47.55 15.04 -15.08
N PHE A 10 47.83 14.04 -14.23
CA PHE A 10 46.94 12.89 -14.03
C PHE A 10 45.88 13.11 -12.94
N SER A 11 46.01 14.19 -12.15
CA SER A 11 45.09 14.52 -11.05
C SER A 11 43.88 15.36 -11.49
N LEU A 12 43.92 16.00 -12.67
CA LEU A 12 42.91 16.99 -13.06
C LEU A 12 41.80 16.45 -13.98
N ILE A 13 41.86 15.18 -14.42
CA ILE A 13 40.92 14.60 -15.40
C ILE A 13 39.94 13.57 -14.78
N SER A 14 40.12 13.21 -13.51
CA SER A 14 39.29 12.17 -12.85
C SER A 14 37.99 12.68 -12.20
N LEU A 15 37.66 13.97 -12.29
CA LEU A 15 36.62 14.58 -11.44
C LEU A 15 35.29 14.94 -12.14
N ILE A 16 35.01 14.48 -13.37
CA ILE A 16 33.84 14.96 -14.13
C ILE A 16 32.80 13.87 -14.50
N ILE A 17 33.01 12.60 -14.15
CA ILE A 17 32.12 11.52 -14.62
C ILE A 17 31.36 10.81 -13.50
N PHE A 18 30.60 11.51 -12.64
CA PHE A 18 29.59 10.84 -11.79
C PHE A 18 28.39 11.73 -11.39
N ILE A 19 27.94 12.62 -12.28
CA ILE A 19 26.62 13.25 -12.08
C ILE A 19 25.78 13.17 -13.35
N SER A 20 25.67 11.96 -13.91
CA SER A 20 24.43 11.57 -14.58
C SER A 20 23.42 11.27 -13.48
N GLY A 21 22.98 12.31 -12.77
CA GLY A 21 21.75 12.24 -12.01
C GLY A 21 20.67 11.85 -13.01
N CYS A 22 20.17 10.62 -12.91
CA CYS A 22 19.01 10.19 -13.66
C CYS A 22 17.87 11.13 -13.29
N ASN A 23 17.68 12.20 -14.06
CA ASN A 23 16.42 12.93 -14.16
C ASN A 23 15.44 12.02 -14.91
N MET A 24 15.13 10.88 -14.30
CA MET A 24 14.01 10.07 -14.71
C MET A 24 12.79 10.85 -14.22
N ASN A 25 12.19 11.62 -15.13
CA ASN A 25 10.82 12.08 -15.00
C ASN A 25 9.94 10.83 -14.91
N TYR A 26 9.93 10.21 -13.73
CA TYR A 26 9.14 9.04 -13.40
C TYR A 26 7.73 9.56 -13.30
N ASN A 27 6.96 9.39 -14.38
CA ASN A 27 5.58 9.78 -14.39
C ASN A 27 4.87 8.84 -13.41
N ARG A 28 4.70 9.28 -12.17
CA ARG A 28 4.14 8.47 -11.07
C ARG A 28 2.81 7.84 -11.48
N ALA A 29 2.01 8.52 -12.29
CA ALA A 29 0.79 7.97 -12.84
C ALA A 29 1.04 6.70 -13.68
N THR A 30 2.09 6.64 -14.50
CA THR A 30 2.38 5.47 -15.36
C THR A 30 2.90 4.26 -14.59
N VAL A 31 3.41 4.44 -13.38
CA VAL A 31 3.91 3.34 -12.53
C VAL A 31 2.76 2.54 -11.93
N TYR A 32 1.68 3.24 -11.56
CA TYR A 32 0.54 2.68 -10.85
C TYR A 32 -0.74 2.60 -11.69
N SER A 33 -0.74 3.07 -12.95
CA SER A 33 -1.94 3.37 -13.74
C SER A 33 -2.92 2.19 -13.88
N ASP A 34 -2.44 0.97 -13.69
CA ASP A 34 -3.21 -0.24 -13.99
C ASP A 34 -3.43 -1.14 -12.77
N ILE A 35 -2.94 -0.79 -11.57
CA ILE A 35 -3.05 -1.70 -10.42
C ILE A 35 -4.50 -1.84 -9.94
N TYR A 36 -5.30 -0.77 -10.02
CA TYR A 36 -6.67 -0.77 -9.48
C TYR A 36 -7.56 -1.88 -10.06
N ASN A 37 -7.39 -2.19 -11.35
CA ASN A 37 -8.19 -3.19 -12.07
C ASN A 37 -7.49 -4.55 -12.22
N ASP A 38 -6.29 -4.71 -11.68
CA ASP A 38 -5.45 -5.89 -11.85
C ASP A 38 -5.35 -6.68 -10.54
N ASN A 39 -6.25 -7.66 -10.39
CA ASN A 39 -6.32 -8.49 -9.18
C ASN A 39 -5.02 -9.26 -8.91
N ASP A 40 -4.29 -9.67 -9.95
CA ASP A 40 -3.01 -10.36 -9.81
C ASP A 40 -1.95 -9.43 -9.20
N LYS A 41 -1.87 -8.18 -9.66
CA LYS A 41 -1.01 -7.16 -9.07
C LYS A 41 -1.44 -6.87 -7.64
N ILE A 42 -2.73 -6.63 -7.39
CA ILE A 42 -3.26 -6.36 -6.05
C ILE A 42 -2.92 -7.50 -5.08
N ALA A 43 -3.03 -8.77 -5.51
CA ALA A 43 -2.76 -9.91 -4.64
C ALA A 43 -1.28 -10.06 -4.27
N LYS A 44 -0.37 -9.80 -5.24
CA LYS A 44 1.09 -9.96 -5.08
C LYS A 44 1.76 -8.78 -4.39
N THR A 45 1.26 -7.57 -4.61
CA THR A 45 1.83 -6.33 -4.07
C THR A 45 1.44 -6.11 -2.62
N SER A 46 2.40 -6.03 -1.71
CA SER A 46 2.15 -5.71 -0.31
C SER A 46 2.00 -4.20 -0.09
N LYS A 47 2.95 -3.42 -0.57
CA LYS A 47 2.99 -1.97 -0.41
C LYS A 47 3.70 -1.37 -1.60
N ASP A 48 2.93 -0.81 -2.52
CA ASP A 48 3.43 -0.09 -3.68
C ASP A 48 2.38 0.96 -4.00
N HIS A 49 2.55 2.13 -3.40
CA HIS A 49 1.58 3.20 -3.49
C HIS A 49 2.23 4.57 -3.32
N ILE A 50 1.46 5.58 -3.68
CA ILE A 50 1.76 6.98 -3.45
C ILE A 50 0.53 7.65 -2.87
N TYR A 51 0.75 8.50 -1.87
CA TYR A 51 -0.18 9.54 -1.47
C TYR A 51 0.43 10.89 -1.83
N THR A 52 -0.35 11.80 -2.43
CA THR A 52 0.05 13.22 -2.50
C THR A 52 0.09 13.81 -1.10
N THR A 53 -0.97 13.56 -0.32
CA THR A 53 -0.98 13.77 1.13
C THR A 53 -1.76 12.65 1.80
N SER A 54 -1.35 12.31 3.01
CA SER A 54 -2.05 11.34 3.85
C SER A 54 -1.95 11.75 5.32
N SER A 55 -3.03 11.57 6.07
CA SER A 55 -3.05 11.73 7.52
C SER A 55 -3.69 10.49 8.12
N ILE A 56 -2.89 9.76 8.89
CA ILE A 56 -3.30 8.53 9.56
C ILE A 56 -3.44 8.82 11.05
N THR A 57 -4.58 8.42 11.61
CA THR A 57 -4.80 8.35 13.05
C THR A 57 -5.07 6.90 13.42
N LYS A 58 -4.19 6.33 14.25
CA LYS A 58 -4.35 4.99 14.83
C LYS A 58 -4.72 5.16 16.29
N ASN A 59 -5.93 4.73 16.65
CA ASN A 59 -6.40 4.75 18.04
C ASN A 59 -6.07 3.43 18.77
N SER A 60 -5.91 2.35 18.01
CA SER A 60 -5.40 1.05 18.46
C SER A 60 -4.95 0.22 17.26
N ASP A 61 -4.43 -0.98 17.50
CA ASP A 61 -4.05 -1.91 16.42
C ASP A 61 -5.22 -2.39 15.56
N GLN A 62 -6.45 -2.12 16.01
CA GLN A 62 -7.70 -2.52 15.38
C GLN A 62 -8.43 -1.36 14.71
N ASN A 63 -7.94 -0.13 14.82
CA ASN A 63 -8.62 1.06 14.33
C ASN A 63 -7.71 1.89 13.41
N LEU A 64 -8.19 2.16 12.21
CA LEU A 64 -7.54 3.03 11.24
C LEU A 64 -8.50 4.16 10.85
N SER A 65 -8.06 5.41 10.98
CA SER A 65 -8.67 6.54 10.29
C SER A 65 -7.63 7.14 9.35
N LEU A 66 -7.92 7.14 8.05
CA LEU A 66 -7.03 7.66 7.01
C LEU A 66 -7.76 8.73 6.21
N LYS A 67 -7.17 9.92 6.13
CA LYS A 67 -7.49 10.91 5.10
C LYS A 67 -6.41 10.84 4.02
N TYR A 68 -6.81 10.82 2.76
CA TYR A 68 -5.89 10.61 1.64
C TYR A 68 -6.22 11.52 0.45
N SER A 69 -5.19 11.90 -0.29
CA SER A 69 -5.28 12.64 -1.54
C SER A 69 -4.27 12.11 -2.55
N GLY A 70 -4.68 12.03 -3.83
CA GLY A 70 -3.88 11.50 -4.93
C GLY A 70 -3.42 10.05 -4.70
N PHE A 71 -4.21 9.25 -3.98
CA PHE A 71 -3.85 7.88 -3.65
C PHE A 71 -3.82 7.00 -4.91
N LEU A 72 -2.65 6.45 -5.22
CA LEU A 72 -2.39 5.56 -6.35
C LEU A 72 -1.70 4.30 -5.84
N GLY A 73 -2.19 3.12 -6.23
CA GLY A 73 -1.55 1.84 -5.92
C GLY A 73 -2.21 1.06 -4.78
N VAL A 74 -1.40 0.29 -4.04
CA VAL A 74 -1.85 -0.66 -3.01
C VAL A 74 -1.12 -0.43 -1.69
N ASP A 75 -1.91 -0.36 -0.60
CA ASP A 75 -1.40 -0.21 0.77
C ASP A 75 -2.02 -1.29 1.68
N ALA A 76 -1.21 -2.27 2.09
CA ALA A 76 -1.66 -3.32 3.00
C ALA A 76 -1.66 -2.84 4.45
N ILE A 77 -2.78 -3.04 5.14
CA ILE A 77 -3.04 -2.48 6.47
C ILE A 77 -2.92 -3.55 7.56
N TRP A 78 -3.56 -4.70 7.36
CA TRP A 78 -3.60 -5.78 8.36
C TRP A 78 -3.24 -7.12 7.75
N ASN A 79 -2.47 -7.91 8.50
CA ASN A 79 -2.34 -9.34 8.31
C ASN A 79 -3.32 -10.04 9.25
N ILE A 80 -4.07 -11.01 8.72
CA ILE A 80 -4.98 -11.84 9.50
C ILE A 80 -4.52 -13.29 9.33
N ASN A 81 -4.11 -13.92 10.41
CA ASN A 81 -3.77 -15.34 10.42
C ASN A 81 -4.92 -16.12 11.03
N SER A 82 -5.68 -16.82 10.20
CA SER A 82 -6.84 -17.59 10.64
C SER A 82 -6.47 -19.05 10.83
N LYS A 83 -6.97 -19.66 11.90
CA LYS A 83 -7.07 -21.12 12.04
C LYS A 83 -8.41 -21.58 11.45
N ASP A 84 -8.72 -22.87 11.52
CA ASP A 84 -10.00 -23.39 11.05
C ASP A 84 -11.18 -22.70 11.77
N ASP A 85 -12.20 -22.35 10.97
CA ASP A 85 -13.43 -21.67 11.41
C ASP A 85 -13.16 -20.32 12.09
N GLY A 86 -12.27 -19.52 11.49
CA GLY A 86 -12.01 -18.15 11.93
C GLY A 86 -13.08 -17.18 11.47
N GLU A 87 -13.27 -16.11 12.23
CA GLU A 87 -14.26 -15.09 11.92
C GLU A 87 -13.76 -13.72 12.37
N ILE A 88 -13.87 -12.74 11.47
CA ILE A 88 -13.63 -11.32 11.75
C ILE A 88 -14.84 -10.50 11.33
N THR A 89 -15.01 -9.34 11.95
CA THR A 89 -15.96 -8.32 11.52
C THR A 89 -15.20 -7.03 11.22
N LEU A 90 -15.49 -6.45 10.05
CA LEU A 90 -14.89 -5.21 9.59
C LEU A 90 -15.98 -4.15 9.45
N ASP A 91 -15.93 -3.14 10.31
CA ASP A 91 -16.75 -1.94 10.21
C ASP A 91 -16.03 -0.90 9.38
N TYR A 92 -16.75 -0.23 8.48
CA TYR A 92 -16.18 0.72 7.56
C TYR A 92 -17.09 1.94 7.35
N ASP A 93 -16.46 3.10 7.18
CA ASP A 93 -17.09 4.38 6.84
C ASP A 93 -16.17 5.09 5.84
N SER A 94 -16.50 4.96 4.55
CA SER A 94 -15.71 5.47 3.43
C SER A 94 -16.43 6.62 2.74
N ASN A 95 -15.70 7.70 2.49
CA ASN A 95 -16.15 8.80 1.66
C ASN A 95 -15.07 9.16 0.64
N VAL A 96 -15.39 8.91 -0.63
CA VAL A 96 -14.55 9.18 -1.80
C VAL A 96 -15.05 10.45 -2.48
N ASN A 97 -14.21 11.48 -2.51
CA ASN A 97 -14.51 12.76 -3.14
C ASN A 97 -14.21 12.74 -4.66
N SER A 98 -13.18 12.00 -5.07
CA SER A 98 -12.79 11.83 -6.48
C SER A 98 -11.83 10.65 -6.67
N GLY A 99 -11.71 10.16 -7.90
CA GLY A 99 -10.92 8.97 -8.25
C GLY A 99 -11.57 7.67 -7.77
N ASP A 100 -10.89 6.54 -7.94
CA ASP A 100 -11.42 5.23 -7.57
C ASP A 100 -10.73 4.67 -6.34
N PHE A 101 -11.52 4.19 -5.38
CA PHE A 101 -11.03 3.60 -4.13
C PHE A 101 -11.77 2.29 -3.84
N LYS A 102 -11.07 1.31 -3.27
CA LYS A 102 -11.69 0.11 -2.72
C LYS A 102 -10.88 -0.46 -1.56
N VAL A 103 -11.57 -1.19 -0.69
CA VAL A 103 -10.94 -2.03 0.35
C VAL A 103 -11.13 -3.48 -0.06
N VAL A 104 -10.05 -4.25 -0.04
CA VAL A 104 -10.06 -5.65 -0.46
C VAL A 104 -9.45 -6.55 0.60
N LEU A 105 -9.96 -7.78 0.67
CA LEU A 105 -9.33 -8.88 1.40
C LEU A 105 -8.70 -9.84 0.38
N VAL A 106 -7.42 -10.11 0.54
CA VAL A 106 -6.69 -11.12 -0.23
C VAL A 106 -6.67 -12.41 0.57
N ASN A 107 -7.18 -13.51 0.01
CA ASN A 107 -7.22 -14.80 0.68
C ASN A 107 -5.90 -15.60 0.52
N PRO A 108 -5.74 -16.75 1.21
CA PRO A 108 -4.53 -17.58 1.10
C PRO A 108 -4.22 -18.05 -0.33
N ASN A 109 -5.26 -18.22 -1.16
CA ASN A 109 -5.16 -18.60 -2.57
C ASN A 109 -4.91 -17.42 -3.51
N LYS A 110 -4.69 -16.22 -2.98
CA LYS A 110 -4.48 -14.96 -3.74
C LYS A 110 -5.69 -14.45 -4.49
N GLU A 111 -6.88 -14.93 -4.14
CA GLU A 111 -8.14 -14.40 -4.67
C GLU A 111 -8.53 -13.13 -3.91
N ILE A 112 -9.22 -12.22 -4.62
CA ILE A 112 -9.61 -10.91 -4.13
C ILE A 112 -11.10 -10.91 -3.81
N GLU A 113 -11.44 -10.55 -2.58
CA GLU A 113 -12.79 -10.19 -2.18
C GLU A 113 -12.87 -8.69 -1.95
N ASN A 114 -13.78 -8.00 -2.65
CA ASN A 114 -14.07 -6.60 -2.37
C ASN A 114 -14.89 -6.51 -1.07
N ILE A 115 -14.38 -5.77 -0.10
CA ILE A 115 -15.11 -5.43 1.13
C ILE A 115 -16.05 -4.27 0.83
N LEU A 116 -15.51 -3.20 0.24
CA LEU A 116 -16.26 -2.03 -0.20
C LEU A 116 -15.62 -1.43 -1.45
N VAL A 117 -16.41 -0.73 -2.26
CA VAL A 117 -15.96 0.01 -3.44
C VAL A 117 -16.56 1.41 -3.41
N GLY A 118 -15.72 2.45 -3.53
CA GLY A 118 -16.16 3.84 -3.51
C GLY A 118 -16.60 4.33 -2.14
N THR A 119 -17.57 5.26 -2.13
CA THR A 119 -18.23 5.76 -0.93
C THR A 119 -19.25 4.73 -0.44
N ASP A 120 -19.03 4.21 0.77
CA ASP A 120 -19.93 3.25 1.40
C ASP A 120 -19.70 3.23 2.91
N HIS A 121 -20.71 2.80 3.67
CA HIS A 121 -20.61 2.60 5.12
C HIS A 121 -21.37 1.35 5.53
N GLY A 122 -20.84 0.62 6.51
CA GLY A 122 -21.47 -0.61 6.96
C GLY A 122 -20.54 -1.49 7.77
N SER A 123 -20.93 -2.76 7.85
CA SER A 123 -20.22 -3.80 8.57
C SER A 123 -20.26 -5.09 7.76
N LYS A 124 -19.14 -5.81 7.69
CA LYS A 124 -19.04 -7.09 6.99
C LYS A 124 -18.36 -8.12 7.88
N THR A 125 -19.10 -9.18 8.20
CA THR A 125 -18.54 -10.37 8.87
C THR A 125 -18.03 -11.36 7.84
N LEU A 126 -16.79 -11.80 8.01
CA LEU A 126 -16.07 -12.67 7.08
C LEU A 126 -15.69 -13.96 7.79
N LYS A 127 -16.12 -15.09 7.20
CA LYS A 127 -15.69 -16.43 7.62
C LYS A 127 -14.41 -16.77 6.91
N LEU A 128 -13.41 -17.19 7.67
CA LEU A 128 -12.05 -17.42 7.23
C LEU A 128 -11.71 -18.91 7.36
N SER A 129 -11.29 -19.51 6.25
CA SER A 129 -10.59 -20.79 6.28
C SER A 129 -9.18 -20.62 6.85
N ASN A 130 -8.54 -21.73 7.22
CA ASN A 130 -7.16 -21.71 7.69
C ASN A 130 -6.21 -21.05 6.67
N GLY A 131 -5.38 -20.14 7.15
CA GLY A 131 -4.34 -19.50 6.36
C GLY A 131 -4.21 -17.99 6.59
N LYS A 132 -3.35 -17.38 5.77
CA LYS A 132 -3.00 -15.96 5.85
C LYS A 132 -3.81 -15.13 4.88
N TYR A 133 -4.49 -14.12 5.41
CA TYR A 133 -5.20 -13.09 4.68
C TYR A 133 -4.52 -11.73 4.85
N VAL A 134 -4.74 -10.84 3.89
CA VAL A 134 -4.23 -9.46 3.94
C VAL A 134 -5.33 -8.49 3.55
N LEU A 135 -5.66 -7.55 4.43
CA LEU A 135 -6.57 -6.44 4.12
C LEU A 135 -5.77 -5.31 3.48
N LYS A 136 -6.21 -4.82 2.31
CA LYS A 136 -5.51 -3.81 1.53
C LYS A 136 -6.45 -2.69 1.09
N LEU A 137 -5.89 -1.48 1.01
CA LEU A 137 -6.49 -0.33 0.33
C LEU A 137 -5.96 -0.30 -1.10
N VAL A 138 -6.81 0.05 -2.06
CA VAL A 138 -6.43 0.21 -3.46
C VAL A 138 -6.99 1.52 -4.00
N GLY A 139 -6.13 2.34 -4.60
CA GLY A 139 -6.48 3.67 -5.11
C GLY A 139 -6.06 3.89 -6.55
N ASN A 140 -6.89 4.63 -7.29
CA ASN A 140 -6.58 5.19 -8.60
C ASN A 140 -6.84 6.70 -8.58
N ASN A 141 -5.78 7.46 -8.28
CA ASN A 141 -5.81 8.92 -8.08
C ASN A 141 -6.92 9.36 -7.11
N ALA A 142 -7.12 8.59 -6.04
CA ALA A 142 -8.25 8.73 -5.15
C ALA A 142 -8.04 9.83 -4.11
N ASN A 143 -9.10 10.55 -3.79
CA ASN A 143 -9.15 11.56 -2.75
C ASN A 143 -10.34 11.29 -1.85
N GLY A 144 -10.13 11.27 -0.55
CA GLY A 144 -11.19 10.90 0.37
C GLY A 144 -10.73 10.63 1.79
N ASN A 145 -11.57 9.93 2.51
CA ASN A 145 -11.26 9.44 3.84
C ASN A 145 -11.94 8.09 4.09
N ILE A 146 -11.33 7.30 4.96
CA ILE A 146 -11.83 6.00 5.37
C ILE A 146 -11.58 5.83 6.87
N LYS A 147 -12.59 5.31 7.57
CA LYS A 147 -12.42 4.71 8.90
C LYS A 147 -12.66 3.22 8.79
N LEU A 148 -11.77 2.43 9.38
CA LEU A 148 -11.87 0.98 9.48
C LEU A 148 -11.70 0.56 10.93
N THR A 149 -12.57 -0.32 11.40
CA THR A 149 -12.43 -1.03 12.68
C THR A 149 -12.52 -2.52 12.42
N ILE A 150 -11.48 -3.26 12.79
CA ILE A 150 -11.44 -4.72 12.66
C ILE A 150 -11.55 -5.38 14.03
N SER A 151 -12.48 -6.32 14.17
CA SER A 151 -12.68 -7.11 15.39
C SER A 151 -12.59 -8.60 15.10
N GLN A 152 -12.00 -9.35 16.02
CA GLN A 152 -11.96 -10.80 15.97
C GLN A 152 -13.18 -11.36 16.71
N SER A 153 -13.95 -12.20 16.04
CA SER A 153 -15.03 -12.97 16.65
C SER A 153 -14.58 -14.38 17.04
N LYS A 154 -13.69 -14.99 16.24
CA LYS A 154 -13.23 -16.38 16.46
C LYS A 154 -11.91 -16.68 15.78
N ASN A 155 -11.02 -17.43 16.44
CA ASN A 155 -9.86 -18.14 15.85
C ASN A 155 -9.00 -17.40 14.80
N ALA A 156 -8.89 -16.07 14.84
CA ALA A 156 -8.17 -15.25 13.86
C ALA A 156 -7.26 -14.22 14.53
N GLU A 157 -5.95 -14.35 14.36
CA GLU A 157 -4.97 -13.42 14.93
C GLU A 157 -4.78 -12.23 13.98
N ILE A 158 -5.05 -11.01 14.46
CA ILE A 158 -4.92 -9.77 13.69
C ILE A 158 -3.65 -9.04 14.09
N SER A 159 -2.87 -8.58 13.12
CA SER A 159 -1.70 -7.74 13.34
C SER A 159 -1.62 -6.62 12.30
N ILE A 160 -1.17 -5.44 12.73
CA ILE A 160 -0.82 -4.37 11.80
C ILE A 160 0.29 -4.87 10.87
N MET A 161 0.19 -4.53 9.58
CA MET A 161 1.30 -4.70 8.66
C MET A 161 2.33 -3.58 8.89
N GLU A 162 3.42 -3.90 9.58
CA GLU A 162 4.53 -2.97 9.80
C GLU A 162 5.32 -2.71 8.50
N GLU A 163 5.82 -1.49 8.36
CA GLU A 163 6.80 -1.14 7.32
C GLU A 163 8.12 -1.85 7.64
N ARG A 164 8.60 -2.70 6.72
CA ARG A 164 9.97 -3.20 6.74
C ARG A 164 10.77 -2.54 5.63
#